data_AF-A0A4Q1FI36-F1
#
_entry.id   AF-A0A4Q1FI36-F1
#
_cell.length_a   1.000
_cell.length_b   1.000
_cell.length_c   1.000
_cell.angle_alpha   90.00
_cell.angle_beta   90.00
_cell.angle_gamma   90.00
#
_symmetry.space_group_name_H-M   'P 1'
#
loop_
_entity.id
_entity.type
_entity.pdbx_description
1 polymer ?
#
loop_
_entity_poly.entity_id
_entity_poly.type
_entity_poly.pdbx_seq_one_letter_code
_entity_poly.pdbx_strand_id
1 'polypeptide(L)'
;MKNLTTTLLLAVLCFTSCKKEAKTEDAEKTIKDSVAVEEPAPEQPLDSAAQMKAWAAYATPGNEHKLMADEVGTWNCEMTFWSEPNGKPEKATSTANVKMILGGRYQEAIYIGTMMGQPFEGKSTLAYNNASKEFTSTFIDNMGTGMMVGFGKYDEKTKSIELKGDMVNPMNGIKTPYREIYTIVDPKTRKMEMFDMKNGEEYKSMEIIMKKK
;
A
#
# COMPACT_ATOMS: atom_id res chain seq x y z
N MET A 1 -51.44 -64.23 27.17
CA MET A 1 -52.17 -64.65 28.39
C MET A 1 -51.22 -64.57 29.57
N LYS A 2 -51.69 -63.97 30.68
CA LYS A 2 -51.15 -64.01 32.05
C LYS A 2 -49.93 -63.13 32.36
N ASN A 3 -50.25 -61.88 32.65
CA ASN A 3 -50.05 -61.18 33.94
C ASN A 3 -49.49 -62.07 35.07
N LEU A 4 -48.71 -61.49 36.00
CA LEU A 4 -49.16 -61.10 37.35
C LEU A 4 -48.00 -61.06 38.37
N THR A 5 -48.03 -60.05 39.26
CA THR A 5 -47.64 -60.06 40.70
C THR A 5 -46.14 -60.20 41.08
N THR A 6 -45.53 -59.57 42.10
CA THR A 6 -45.80 -58.51 43.11
C THR A 6 -44.45 -58.30 43.84
N THR A 7 -44.09 -57.11 44.33
CA THR A 7 -43.91 -56.76 45.78
C THR A 7 -42.57 -55.99 45.90
N LEU A 8 -42.55 -54.66 46.00
CA LEU A 8 -42.58 -53.84 47.23
C LEU A 8 -41.36 -54.03 48.15
N LEU A 9 -40.46 -53.04 48.22
CA LEU A 9 -40.17 -52.28 49.45
C LEU A 9 -39.25 -51.06 49.18
N LEU A 10 -39.62 -49.93 49.76
CA LEU A 10 -38.90 -48.64 49.78
C LEU A 10 -37.72 -48.64 50.77
N ALA A 11 -36.67 -47.86 50.46
CA ALA A 11 -35.94 -46.96 51.36
C ALA A 11 -34.91 -46.13 50.54
N VAL A 12 -35.24 -44.93 50.08
CA VAL A 12 -34.89 -43.60 50.66
C VAL A 12 -33.39 -43.23 50.61
N LEU A 13 -33.10 -42.37 49.61
CA LEU A 13 -32.23 -41.18 49.55
C LEU A 13 -30.86 -41.17 50.25
N CYS A 14 -29.82 -40.87 49.47
CA CYS A 14 -29.03 -39.64 49.65
C CYS A 14 -28.24 -39.30 48.37
N PHE A 15 -28.37 -38.05 47.93
CA PHE A 15 -27.61 -37.44 46.84
C PHE A 15 -26.15 -37.26 47.25
N THR A 16 -25.21 -37.58 46.33
CA THR A 16 -23.99 -36.81 46.12
C THR A 16 -23.28 -37.22 44.82
N SER A 17 -23.32 -36.30 43.86
CA SER A 17 -22.21 -35.83 43.03
C SER A 17 -21.22 -36.83 42.43
N CYS A 18 -21.28 -36.96 41.10
CA CYS A 18 -20.17 -36.87 40.12
C CYS A 18 -20.47 -37.78 38.92
N LYS A 19 -21.27 -37.28 37.97
CA LYS A 19 -21.32 -37.84 36.63
C LYS A 19 -20.58 -36.89 35.70
N LYS A 20 -19.43 -37.36 35.25
CA LYS A 20 -18.55 -36.74 34.25
C LYS A 20 -19.27 -36.82 32.91
N GLU A 21 -19.85 -35.71 32.45
CA GLU A 21 -20.33 -35.56 31.08
C GLU A 21 -19.46 -34.50 30.38
N ALA A 22 -18.91 -34.91 29.24
CA ALA A 22 -18.01 -34.14 28.41
C ALA A 22 -18.72 -32.88 27.90
N LYS A 23 -18.14 -31.72 28.17
CA LYS A 23 -18.56 -30.45 27.62
C LYS A 23 -17.51 -30.02 26.60
N THR A 24 -17.94 -29.96 25.34
CA THR A 24 -17.24 -29.28 24.25
C THR A 24 -16.97 -27.84 24.69
N GLU A 25 -15.71 -27.47 24.84
CA GLU A 25 -15.30 -26.08 24.96
C GLU A 25 -15.32 -25.47 23.56
N ASP A 26 -16.39 -24.74 23.26
CA ASP A 26 -16.33 -23.62 22.33
C ASP A 26 -15.38 -22.59 22.94
N ALA A 27 -14.10 -22.67 22.57
CA ALA A 27 -13.14 -21.61 22.80
C ALA A 27 -13.45 -20.48 21.81
N GLU A 28 -14.43 -19.64 22.15
CA GLU A 28 -14.59 -18.32 21.56
C GLU A 28 -13.36 -17.48 21.94
N LYS A 29 -12.28 -17.63 21.15
CA LYS A 29 -11.15 -16.71 21.19
C LYS A 29 -11.68 -15.34 20.77
N THR A 30 -11.96 -14.50 21.76
CA THR A 30 -12.06 -13.07 21.58
C THR A 30 -10.77 -12.59 20.90
N ILE A 31 -10.84 -12.32 19.60
CA ILE A 31 -9.78 -11.61 18.89
C ILE A 31 -9.77 -10.21 19.50
N LYS A 32 -8.74 -9.90 20.29
CA LYS A 32 -8.45 -8.51 20.67
C LYS A 32 -8.04 -7.77 19.41
N ASP A 33 -9.03 -7.23 18.72
CA ASP A 33 -8.86 -6.28 17.64
C ASP A 33 -8.61 -4.91 18.26
N SER A 34 -7.38 -4.69 18.74
CA SER A 34 -6.95 -3.36 19.16
C SER A 34 -5.45 -3.23 18.96
N VAL A 35 -5.07 -2.40 17.99
CA VAL A 35 -3.75 -1.76 17.98
C VAL A 35 -3.57 -1.06 19.32
N ALA A 36 -2.40 -1.19 19.94
CA ALA A 36 -2.09 -0.51 21.20
C ALA A 36 -2.20 1.01 20.99
N VAL A 37 -3.25 1.60 21.55
CA VAL A 37 -3.44 3.05 21.60
C VAL A 37 -2.56 3.56 22.74
N GLU A 38 -1.44 4.19 22.39
CA GLU A 38 -0.76 5.09 23.32
C GLU A 38 -1.77 6.19 23.69
N GLU A 39 -1.94 6.47 24.99
CA GLU A 39 -2.99 7.37 25.49
C GLU A 39 -2.89 8.72 24.74
N PRO A 40 -3.90 9.10 23.94
CA PRO A 40 -3.81 10.28 23.10
C PRO A 40 -3.60 11.50 24.00
N ALA A 41 -2.58 12.30 23.69
CA ALA A 41 -2.44 13.62 24.30
C ALA A 41 -3.79 14.34 24.21
N PRO A 42 -4.25 15.04 25.27
CA PRO A 42 -5.58 15.63 25.29
C PRO A 42 -5.76 16.57 24.08
N GLU A 43 -6.59 16.15 23.13
CA GLU A 43 -7.01 17.00 22.01
C GLU A 43 -7.78 18.18 22.60
N GLN A 44 -7.18 19.37 22.53
CA GLN A 44 -7.88 20.61 22.82
C GLN A 44 -9.08 20.69 21.87
N PRO A 45 -10.31 20.84 22.36
CA PRO A 45 -11.47 20.98 21.48
C PRO A 45 -11.31 22.26 20.67
N LEU A 46 -10.89 22.12 19.41
CA LEU A 46 -10.98 23.21 18.42
C LEU A 46 -12.46 23.59 18.31
N ASP A 47 -12.77 24.89 18.20
CA ASP A 47 -14.15 25.29 17.96
C ASP A 47 -14.67 24.64 16.65
N SER A 48 -15.96 24.35 16.59
CA SER A 48 -16.56 23.61 15.46
C SER A 48 -16.29 24.27 14.09
N ALA A 49 -16.12 25.60 14.04
CA ALA A 49 -15.79 26.30 12.80
C ALA A 49 -14.33 26.12 12.40
N ALA A 50 -13.39 26.12 13.35
CA ALA A 50 -11.99 25.79 13.12
C ALA A 50 -11.83 24.36 12.62
N GLN A 51 -12.56 23.39 13.18
CA GLN A 51 -12.57 22.01 12.69
C GLN A 51 -13.08 21.92 11.25
N MET A 52 -14.25 22.50 10.95
CA MET A 52 -14.79 22.50 9.59
C MET A 52 -13.84 23.14 8.58
N LYS A 53 -13.18 24.25 8.95
CA LYS A 53 -12.20 24.93 8.10
C LYS A 53 -10.98 24.05 7.83
N ALA A 54 -10.46 23.36 8.85
CA ALA A 54 -9.34 22.45 8.71
C ALA A 54 -9.67 21.27 7.76
N TRP A 55 -10.84 20.65 7.94
CA TRP A 55 -11.32 19.58 7.05
C TRP A 55 -11.56 20.05 5.62
N ALA A 56 -12.13 21.24 5.44
CA ALA A 56 -12.31 21.83 4.12
C ALA A 56 -10.97 22.07 3.42
N ALA A 57 -9.98 22.62 4.13
CA ALA A 57 -8.62 22.83 3.60
C ALA A 57 -7.91 21.51 3.27
N TYR A 58 -8.03 20.50 4.15
CA TYR A 58 -7.48 19.17 3.92
C TYR A 58 -8.06 18.53 2.65
N ALA A 59 -9.37 18.62 2.44
CA ALA A 59 -10.07 17.95 1.35
C ALA A 59 -10.06 18.72 0.01
N THR A 60 -9.58 19.96 -0.04
CA THR A 60 -9.62 20.79 -1.25
C THR A 60 -8.34 20.58 -2.09
N PRO A 61 -8.45 20.12 -3.36
CA PRO A 61 -7.29 20.02 -4.26
C PRO A 61 -6.57 21.37 -4.42
N GLY A 62 -5.23 21.33 -4.39
CA GLY A 62 -4.34 22.50 -4.48
C GLY A 62 -3.36 22.44 -5.66
N ASN A 63 -2.27 23.20 -5.58
CA ASN A 63 -1.27 23.30 -6.66
C ASN A 63 -0.61 21.96 -6.97
N GLU A 64 -0.35 21.15 -5.96
CA GLU A 64 0.27 19.82 -6.06
C GLU A 64 -0.67 18.83 -6.75
N HIS A 65 -1.97 18.96 -6.52
CA HIS A 65 -2.98 18.21 -7.25
C HIS A 65 -3.09 18.66 -8.71
N LYS A 66 -2.82 19.94 -9.00
CA LYS A 66 -2.69 20.44 -10.36
C LYS A 66 -1.46 19.84 -11.05
N LEU A 67 -0.31 19.76 -10.37
CA LEU A 67 0.88 19.07 -10.90
C LEU A 67 0.56 17.61 -11.25
N MET A 68 -0.16 16.91 -10.37
CA MET A 68 -0.64 15.54 -10.65
C MET A 68 -1.60 15.49 -11.85
N ALA A 69 -2.47 16.49 -12.00
CA ALA A 69 -3.43 16.56 -13.11
C ALA A 69 -2.75 16.86 -14.46
N ASP A 70 -1.63 17.58 -14.48
CA ASP A 70 -0.87 17.88 -15.70
C ASP A 70 -0.29 16.60 -16.36
N GLU A 71 -0.15 15.52 -15.58
CA GLU A 71 0.26 14.20 -16.07
C GLU A 71 -0.85 13.40 -16.76
N VAL A 72 -2.11 13.82 -16.66
CA VAL A 72 -3.25 13.11 -17.27
C VAL A 72 -3.04 12.93 -18.76
N GLY A 73 -3.26 11.70 -19.24
CA GLY A 73 -3.07 11.32 -20.63
C GLY A 73 -2.45 9.94 -20.77
N THR A 74 -1.97 9.66 -21.97
CA THR A 74 -1.27 8.40 -22.26
C THR A 74 0.20 8.68 -22.51
N TRP A 75 1.07 7.86 -21.94
CA TRP A 75 2.52 7.98 -22.02
C TRP A 75 3.12 6.70 -22.58
N ASN A 76 4.08 6.83 -23.50
CA ASN A 76 4.97 5.74 -23.87
C ASN A 76 6.13 5.70 -22.88
N CYS A 77 6.42 4.53 -22.34
CA CYS A 77 7.48 4.31 -21.37
C CYS A 77 8.57 3.43 -21.99
N GLU A 78 9.75 4.00 -22.19
CA GLU A 78 10.97 3.28 -22.56
C GLU A 78 11.75 2.99 -21.27
N MET A 79 11.86 1.71 -20.90
CA MET A 79 12.42 1.28 -19.61
C MET A 79 13.78 0.60 -19.82
N THR A 80 14.72 0.90 -18.93
CA THR A 80 16.01 0.22 -18.83
C THR A 80 16.22 -0.24 -17.39
N PHE A 81 16.67 -1.49 -17.22
CA PHE A 81 16.89 -2.14 -15.93
C PHE A 81 18.34 -2.58 -15.80
N TRP A 82 18.84 -2.57 -14.56
CA TRP A 82 20.12 -3.09 -14.16
C TRP A 82 19.96 -3.92 -12.89
N SER A 83 20.30 -5.21 -12.94
CA SER A 83 20.17 -6.11 -11.78
C SER A 83 21.31 -5.98 -10.76
N GLU A 84 22.43 -5.36 -11.16
CA GLU A 84 23.61 -5.13 -10.35
C GLU A 84 24.32 -3.83 -10.76
N PRO A 85 25.15 -3.23 -9.89
CA PRO A 85 25.95 -2.07 -10.23
C PRO A 85 26.80 -2.32 -11.48
N ASN A 86 26.71 -1.43 -12.48
CA ASN A 86 27.39 -1.56 -13.78
C ASN A 86 27.04 -2.83 -14.58
N GLY A 87 25.91 -3.48 -14.27
CA GLY A 87 25.40 -4.63 -15.00
C GLY A 87 25.03 -4.32 -16.45
N LYS A 88 24.78 -5.36 -17.24
CA LYS A 88 24.28 -5.21 -18.61
C LYS A 88 22.84 -4.64 -18.56
N PRO A 89 22.52 -3.60 -19.36
CA PRO A 89 21.17 -3.05 -19.39
C PRO A 89 20.20 -4.03 -20.07
N GLU A 90 19.04 -4.20 -19.47
CA GLU A 90 17.89 -4.88 -20.07
C GLU A 90 16.82 -3.85 -20.42
N LYS A 91 16.20 -3.99 -21.59
CA LYS A 91 15.21 -3.03 -22.09
C LYS A 91 13.82 -3.62 -22.12
N ALA A 92 12.83 -2.77 -21.83
CA ALA A 92 11.43 -3.08 -21.96
C ALA A 92 10.63 -1.83 -22.35
N THR A 93 9.38 -2.04 -22.74
CA THR A 93 8.48 -0.94 -23.11
C THR A 93 7.08 -1.17 -22.57
N SER A 94 6.43 -0.10 -22.16
CA SER A 94 5.03 -0.10 -21.74
C SER A 94 4.34 1.18 -22.17
N THR A 95 3.01 1.20 -22.05
CA THR A 95 2.21 2.43 -22.10
C THR A 95 1.60 2.64 -20.71
N ALA A 96 1.65 3.87 -20.21
CA ALA A 96 0.92 4.28 -19.01
C ALA A 96 -0.30 5.11 -19.39
N ASN A 97 -1.47 4.79 -18.85
CA ASN A 97 -2.66 5.62 -18.92
C ASN A 97 -2.91 6.25 -17.54
N VAL A 98 -2.84 7.58 -17.47
CA VAL A 98 -2.89 8.36 -16.24
C VAL A 98 -4.18 9.16 -16.19
N LYS A 99 -4.89 9.08 -15.07
CA LYS A 99 -6.11 9.86 -14.81
C LYS A 99 -6.17 10.34 -13.36
N MET A 100 -6.93 11.41 -13.12
CA MET A 100 -7.33 11.79 -11.77
C MET A 100 -8.60 11.05 -11.36
N ILE A 101 -8.70 10.66 -10.09
CA ILE A 101 -9.85 9.95 -9.51
C ILE A 101 -10.37 10.68 -8.26
N LEU A 102 -11.56 10.29 -7.79
CA LEU A 102 -12.19 10.77 -6.55
C LEU A 102 -12.28 12.31 -6.46
N GLY A 103 -12.71 12.93 -7.56
CA GLY A 103 -12.88 14.38 -7.64
C GLY A 103 -11.57 15.16 -7.71
N GLY A 104 -10.51 14.59 -8.29
CA GLY A 104 -9.23 15.29 -8.48
C GLY A 104 -8.26 15.19 -7.31
N ARG A 105 -8.48 14.24 -6.38
CA ARG A 105 -7.67 14.11 -5.16
C ARG A 105 -6.50 13.13 -5.28
N TYR A 106 -6.65 12.12 -6.14
CA TYR A 106 -5.64 11.11 -6.35
C TYR A 106 -5.41 10.92 -7.84
N GLN A 107 -4.19 10.55 -8.21
CA GLN A 107 -3.84 10.12 -9.55
C GLN A 107 -3.77 8.60 -9.57
N GLU A 108 -4.34 7.98 -10.60
CA GLU A 108 -4.19 6.57 -10.91
C GLU A 108 -3.44 6.44 -12.24
N ALA A 109 -2.45 5.55 -12.31
CA ALA A 109 -1.84 5.13 -13.56
C ALA A 109 -1.93 3.62 -13.76
N ILE A 110 -2.30 3.21 -14.97
CA ILE A 110 -2.30 1.80 -15.40
C ILE A 110 -1.24 1.61 -16.47
N TYR A 111 -0.34 0.66 -16.27
CA TYR A 111 0.76 0.33 -17.13
C TYR A 111 0.49 -0.99 -17.83
N ILE A 112 0.62 -1.03 -19.16
CA ILE A 112 0.50 -2.26 -19.97
C ILE A 112 1.71 -2.32 -20.90
N GLY A 113 2.40 -3.46 -20.94
CA GLY A 113 3.59 -3.59 -21.76
C GLY A 113 4.12 -5.00 -21.87
N THR A 114 5.42 -5.09 -22.16
CA THR A 114 6.15 -6.35 -22.20
C THR A 114 7.48 -6.17 -21.51
N MET A 115 7.77 -7.02 -20.54
CA MET A 115 9.01 -7.08 -19.78
C MET A 115 9.57 -8.49 -19.83
N MET A 116 10.88 -8.64 -20.08
CA MET A 116 11.53 -9.96 -20.19
C MET A 116 10.82 -10.94 -21.15
N GLY A 117 10.20 -10.42 -22.20
CA GLY A 117 9.43 -11.21 -23.17
C GLY A 117 8.06 -11.70 -22.70
N GLN A 118 7.59 -11.29 -21.52
CA GLN A 118 6.28 -11.62 -20.96
C GLN A 118 5.35 -10.39 -20.90
N PRO A 119 4.01 -10.57 -20.97
CA PRO A 119 3.06 -9.49 -20.74
C PRO A 119 3.22 -8.88 -19.35
N PHE A 120 3.26 -7.55 -19.30
CA PHE A 120 3.40 -6.79 -18.07
C PHE A 120 2.16 -5.95 -17.81
N GLU A 121 1.68 -5.98 -16.56
CA GLU A 121 0.62 -5.14 -16.03
C GLU A 121 1.07 -4.51 -14.72
N GLY A 122 0.94 -3.18 -14.62
CA GLY A 122 1.26 -2.44 -13.40
C GLY A 122 0.17 -1.42 -13.08
N LYS A 123 0.06 -1.07 -11.80
CA LYS A 123 -0.86 -0.03 -11.33
C LYS A 123 -0.19 0.81 -10.27
N SER A 124 -0.29 2.13 -10.42
CA SER A 124 0.12 3.08 -9.40
C SER A 124 -1.03 3.96 -8.92
N THR A 125 -0.91 4.42 -7.68
CA THR A 125 -1.68 5.54 -7.14
C THR A 125 -0.71 6.55 -6.56
N LEU A 126 -0.91 7.84 -6.87
CA LEU A 126 -0.20 8.94 -6.25
C LEU A 126 -1.21 9.81 -5.50
N ALA A 127 -0.86 10.16 -4.26
CA ALA A 127 -1.63 11.03 -3.38
C ALA A 127 -0.76 12.20 -2.95
N TYR A 128 -1.36 13.38 -2.75
CA TYR A 128 -0.74 14.46 -2.01
C TYR A 128 -1.60 14.80 -0.79
N ASN A 129 -0.99 14.75 0.39
CA ASN A 129 -1.69 15.02 1.63
C ASN A 129 -1.53 16.51 2.01
N ASN A 130 -2.63 17.26 1.95
CA ASN A 130 -2.65 18.69 2.26
C ASN A 130 -2.26 19.02 3.71
N ALA A 131 -2.39 18.08 4.66
CA ALA A 131 -2.02 18.28 6.06
C ALA A 131 -0.53 17.99 6.29
N SER A 132 -0.01 16.85 5.82
CA SER A 132 1.43 16.51 5.98
C SER A 132 2.35 17.17 4.96
N LYS A 133 1.77 17.74 3.88
CA LYS A 133 2.48 18.35 2.75
C LYS A 133 3.46 17.36 2.09
N GLU A 134 2.99 16.13 1.88
CA GLU A 134 3.80 15.02 1.39
C GLU A 134 3.05 14.21 0.33
N PHE A 135 3.80 13.71 -0.65
CA PHE A 135 3.33 12.74 -1.62
C PHE A 135 3.45 11.32 -1.07
N THR A 136 2.46 10.49 -1.35
CA THR A 136 2.52 9.04 -1.15
C THR A 136 2.24 8.36 -2.48
N SER A 137 3.16 7.49 -2.89
CA SER A 137 3.02 6.64 -4.07
C SER A 137 2.85 5.19 -3.64
N THR A 138 1.97 4.47 -4.33
CA THR A 138 1.87 3.01 -4.22
C THR A 138 2.04 2.40 -5.60
N PHE A 139 2.71 1.24 -5.69
CA PHE A 139 2.84 0.48 -6.92
C PHE A 139 2.65 -1.02 -6.70
N ILE A 140 1.94 -1.66 -7.62
CA ILE A 140 1.76 -3.12 -7.72
C ILE A 140 1.87 -3.55 -9.18
N ASP A 141 2.29 -4.79 -9.42
CA ASP A 141 2.39 -5.36 -10.76
C ASP A 141 2.11 -6.88 -10.77
N ASN A 142 2.17 -7.49 -11.95
CA ASN A 142 2.00 -8.93 -12.16
C ASN A 142 3.31 -9.73 -12.15
N MET A 143 4.44 -9.12 -11.78
CA MET A 143 5.77 -9.73 -11.68
C MET A 143 6.14 -10.08 -10.24
N GLY A 144 5.37 -9.62 -9.26
CA GLY A 144 5.52 -9.97 -7.85
C GLY A 144 4.24 -9.76 -7.03
N THR A 145 4.29 -10.10 -5.75
CA THR A 145 3.17 -9.91 -4.80
C THR A 145 3.46 -8.85 -3.74
N GLY A 146 4.65 -8.24 -3.79
CA GLY A 146 5.04 -7.15 -2.90
C GLY A 146 4.46 -5.82 -3.38
N MET A 147 3.87 -5.05 -2.47
CA MET A 147 3.45 -3.68 -2.75
C MET A 147 4.58 -2.72 -2.41
N MET A 148 4.88 -1.81 -3.33
CA MET A 148 5.78 -0.69 -3.05
C MET A 148 4.97 0.48 -2.49
N VAL A 149 5.50 1.12 -1.46
CA VAL A 149 4.96 2.37 -0.90
C VAL A 149 6.12 3.33 -0.68
N GLY A 150 6.01 4.52 -1.28
CA GLY A 150 7.03 5.57 -1.20
C GLY A 150 6.44 6.88 -0.71
N PHE A 151 7.23 7.62 0.06
CA PHE A 151 6.88 8.93 0.62
C PHE A 151 7.89 9.98 0.19
N GLY A 152 7.44 11.20 -0.12
CA GLY A 152 8.31 12.18 -0.74
C GLY A 152 7.74 13.58 -0.87
N LYS A 153 8.60 14.51 -1.27
CA LYS A 153 8.23 15.92 -1.51
C LYS A 153 8.68 16.36 -2.90
N TYR A 154 7.94 17.31 -3.47
CA TYR A 154 8.33 17.96 -4.70
C TYR A 154 9.38 19.03 -4.40
N ASP A 155 10.45 19.04 -5.18
CA ASP A 155 11.46 20.10 -5.20
C ASP A 155 11.30 20.91 -6.50
N GLU A 156 10.92 22.18 -6.35
CA GLU A 156 10.75 23.10 -7.46
C GLU A 156 12.05 23.40 -8.22
N LYS A 157 13.22 23.35 -7.54
CA LYS A 157 14.51 23.68 -8.14
C LYS A 157 14.94 22.62 -9.15
N THR A 158 14.75 21.36 -8.80
CA THR A 158 15.07 20.20 -9.64
C THR A 158 13.89 19.73 -10.47
N LYS A 159 12.69 20.28 -10.20
CA LYS A 159 11.40 19.87 -10.79
C LYS A 159 11.17 18.36 -10.63
N SER A 160 11.49 17.83 -9.46
CA SER A 160 11.44 16.39 -9.19
C SER A 160 10.71 16.07 -7.90
N ILE A 161 10.11 14.87 -7.84
CA ILE A 161 9.63 14.25 -6.61
C ILE A 161 10.61 13.13 -6.27
N GLU A 162 11.20 13.19 -5.08
CA GLU A 162 12.02 12.10 -4.54
C GLU A 162 11.17 11.29 -3.56
N LEU A 163 10.89 10.04 -3.89
CA LEU A 163 10.12 9.10 -3.08
C LEU A 163 11.07 8.09 -2.44
N LYS A 164 10.89 7.83 -1.14
CA LYS A 164 11.64 6.83 -0.38
C LYS A 164 10.69 5.84 0.25
N GLY A 165 11.11 4.60 0.27
CA GLY A 165 10.38 3.53 0.91
C GLY A 165 11.27 2.35 1.17
N ASP A 166 10.63 1.23 1.46
CA ASP A 166 11.30 -0.04 1.63
C ASP A 166 10.57 -1.10 0.82
N MET A 167 11.33 -2.07 0.34
CA MET A 167 10.83 -3.30 -0.28
C MET A 167 11.34 -4.51 0.49
N VAL A 168 10.57 -5.60 0.50
CA VAL A 168 11.07 -6.87 1.03
C VAL A 168 11.78 -7.60 -0.10
N ASN A 169 13.08 -7.88 0.07
CA ASN A 169 13.83 -8.64 -0.91
C ASN A 169 13.30 -10.09 -0.91
N PRO A 170 12.77 -10.59 -2.04
CA PRO A 170 12.11 -11.89 -2.10
C PRO A 170 13.07 -13.08 -1.88
N MET A 171 14.39 -12.86 -2.00
CA MET A 171 15.40 -13.91 -1.86
C MET A 171 15.70 -14.24 -0.39
N ASN A 172 15.59 -13.27 0.50
CA ASN A 172 16.00 -13.41 1.91
C ASN A 172 14.95 -12.91 2.91
N GLY A 173 13.85 -12.30 2.46
CA GLY A 173 12.80 -11.75 3.30
C GLY A 173 13.20 -10.49 4.07
N ILE A 174 14.34 -9.88 3.76
CA ILE A 174 14.87 -8.70 4.46
C ILE A 174 14.32 -7.43 3.82
N LYS A 175 13.82 -6.54 4.69
CA LYS A 175 13.40 -5.20 4.31
C LYS A 175 14.62 -4.36 3.89
N THR A 176 14.59 -3.86 2.66
CA THR A 176 15.68 -3.13 2.02
C THR A 176 15.14 -1.77 1.55
N PRO A 177 15.80 -0.66 1.87
CA PRO A 177 15.34 0.65 1.43
C PRO A 177 15.52 0.79 -0.08
N TYR A 178 14.67 1.62 -0.69
CA TYR A 178 14.80 2.04 -2.08
C TYR A 178 14.49 3.51 -2.20
N ARG A 179 14.90 4.10 -3.32
CA ARG A 179 14.63 5.49 -3.66
C ARG A 179 14.22 5.63 -5.11
N GLU A 180 13.23 6.47 -5.37
CA GLU A 180 12.76 6.81 -6.69
C GLU A 180 12.85 8.33 -6.88
N ILE A 181 13.31 8.77 -8.05
CA ILE A 181 13.25 10.16 -8.48
C ILE A 181 12.37 10.25 -9.72
N TYR A 182 11.28 10.99 -9.63
CA TYR A 182 10.44 11.35 -10.76
C TYR A 182 10.71 12.82 -11.16
N THR A 183 11.23 13.05 -12.37
CA THR A 183 11.64 14.37 -12.87
C THR A 183 10.76 14.85 -14.02
N ILE A 184 10.27 16.08 -13.91
CA ILE A 184 9.57 16.80 -14.98
C ILE A 184 10.62 17.49 -15.87
N VAL A 185 10.94 16.86 -17.01
CA VAL A 185 11.96 17.36 -17.94
C VAL A 185 11.43 18.55 -18.76
N ASP A 186 10.29 18.35 -19.42
CA ASP A 186 9.60 19.34 -20.26
C ASP A 186 8.09 19.01 -20.30
N PRO A 187 7.21 19.73 -21.01
CA PRO A 187 5.77 19.44 -21.00
C PRO A 187 5.34 18.04 -21.48
N LYS A 188 6.19 17.33 -22.24
CA LYS A 188 5.89 16.02 -22.85
C LYS A 188 6.89 14.91 -22.47
N THR A 189 7.92 15.22 -21.69
CA THR A 189 8.94 14.26 -21.28
C THR A 189 9.06 14.16 -19.77
N ARG A 190 9.13 12.94 -19.26
CA ARG A 190 9.45 12.63 -17.85
C ARG A 190 10.60 11.66 -17.81
N LYS A 191 11.39 11.75 -16.74
CA LYS A 191 12.39 10.75 -16.40
C LYS A 191 12.10 10.23 -15.00
N MET A 192 11.95 8.93 -14.87
CA MET A 192 11.89 8.25 -13.58
C MET A 192 13.17 7.44 -13.41
N GLU A 193 13.77 7.48 -12.23
CA GLU A 193 14.94 6.68 -11.87
C GLU A 193 14.67 5.99 -10.55
N MET A 194 15.02 4.70 -10.46
CA MET A 194 14.94 3.93 -9.23
C MET A 194 16.34 3.47 -8.81
N PHE A 195 16.56 3.50 -7.50
CA PHE A 195 17.82 3.18 -6.86
C PHE A 195 17.56 2.16 -5.75
N ASP A 196 18.25 1.02 -5.86
CA ASP A 196 18.19 -0.07 -4.90
C ASP A 196 19.52 -0.23 -4.16
N MET A 197 19.51 -1.02 -3.09
CA MET A 197 20.72 -1.32 -2.32
C MET A 197 21.31 -2.68 -2.72
N LYS A 198 22.62 -2.72 -2.93
CA LYS A 198 23.42 -3.94 -3.06
C LYS A 198 24.66 -3.81 -2.18
N ASN A 199 24.89 -4.79 -1.30
CA ASN A 199 26.05 -4.80 -0.40
C ASN A 199 26.22 -3.52 0.44
N GLY A 200 25.11 -2.86 0.80
CA GLY A 200 25.13 -1.62 1.57
C GLY A 200 25.36 -0.35 0.75
N GLU A 201 25.53 -0.47 -0.56
CA GLU A 201 25.68 0.67 -1.47
C GLU A 201 24.46 0.81 -2.37
N GLU A 202 24.10 2.06 -2.66
CA GLU A 202 23.02 2.38 -3.58
C GLU A 202 23.51 2.28 -5.03
N TYR A 203 22.68 1.72 -5.91
CA TYR A 203 22.93 1.72 -7.35
C TYR A 203 21.63 1.95 -8.11
N LYS A 204 21.74 2.54 -9.31
CA LYS A 204 20.60 2.74 -10.20
C LYS A 204 20.15 1.39 -10.77
N SER A 205 18.97 0.95 -10.38
CA SER A 205 18.37 -0.31 -10.83
C SER A 205 17.39 -0.11 -11.98
N MET A 206 16.82 1.09 -12.13
CA MET A 206 15.85 1.39 -13.19
C MET A 206 15.96 2.82 -13.72
N GLU A 207 15.68 2.98 -15.00
CA GLU A 207 15.37 4.25 -15.65
C GLU A 207 14.15 4.08 -16.55
N ILE A 208 13.25 5.05 -16.52
CA ILE A 208 12.13 5.14 -17.44
C ILE A 208 12.14 6.52 -18.07
N ILE A 209 12.21 6.57 -19.40
CA ILE A 209 11.91 7.76 -20.17
C ILE A 209 10.46 7.67 -20.63
N MET A 210 9.63 8.59 -20.14
CA MET A 210 8.22 8.66 -20.51
C MET A 210 8.00 9.80 -21.48
N LYS A 211 7.29 9.53 -22.58
CA LYS A 211 6.90 10.54 -23.57
C LYS A 211 5.39 10.56 -23.72
N LYS A 212 4.78 11.73 -23.57
CA LYS A 212 3.33 11.92 -23.73
C LYS A 212 2.94 11.67 -25.20
N LYS A 213 1.89 10.89 -25.42
CA LYS A 213 1.30 10.67 -26.76
C LYS A 213 0.66 11.93 -27.31
#